data_AF-A0A925I5L5-F1
#
_entry.id   AF-A0A925I5L5-F1
#
_cell.length_a   1.000
_cell.length_b   1.000
_cell.length_c   1.000
_cell.angle_alpha   90.00
_cell.angle_beta   90.00
_cell.angle_gamma   90.00
#
_symmetry.space_group_name_H-M   'P 1'
#
loop_
_entity.id
_entity.type
_entity.pdbx_description
1 polymer ?
#
loop_
_entity_poly.entity_id
_entity_poly.type
_entity_poly.pdbx_seq_one_letter_code
_entity_poly.pdbx_strand_id
1 'polypeptide(L)'
;MAFDSYIGYMMFKNGLPIAYGGAWIFFNRALIGINIFDAYRGGESSFLFAQLLRVYHQRFKVDSFSVEPYQYGKDNPEGISSGAYWFYYRFGFRSDDEKLKFLAEEETEKIKTIKGYRSPANVLKQFTNSNITLNLKEKTEEQDAGKISLEISKYIALNFNGNRSAALITAKKNFESVFGKKLFQPKTKNEVSVFENWSLLLLVHPKKINSKKANSFLADLLKSKANGKESDYISLLQKLN
;
A
#
# COMPACT_ATOMS: atom_id res chain seq x y z
N MET A 1 -9.29 1.74 0.22
CA MET A 1 -9.73 0.97 -0.97
C MET A 1 -10.40 -0.31 -0.47
N ALA A 2 -10.88 -1.17 -1.38
CA ALA A 2 -11.71 -2.33 -1.07
C ALA A 2 -11.12 -3.29 0.01
N PHE A 3 -9.78 -3.38 0.09
CA PHE A 3 -9.09 -4.37 0.90
C PHE A 3 -8.06 -3.78 1.87
N ASP A 4 -7.49 -2.62 1.56
CA ASP A 4 -6.52 -1.93 2.41
C ASP A 4 -7.20 -0.97 3.40
N SER A 5 -6.41 -0.50 4.35
CA SER A 5 -6.83 0.40 5.41
C SER A 5 -6.04 1.69 5.28
N TYR A 6 -6.71 2.82 5.14
CA TYR A 6 -6.03 4.10 5.13
C TYR A 6 -5.89 4.61 6.56
N ILE A 7 -4.65 4.75 7.03
CA ILE A 7 -4.34 5.40 8.29
C ILE A 7 -3.72 6.75 7.96
N GLY A 8 -4.39 7.84 8.36
CA GLY A 8 -3.89 9.20 8.21
C GLY A 8 -3.08 9.64 9.42
N TYR A 9 -2.28 10.69 9.25
CA TYR A 9 -1.57 11.34 10.34
C TYR A 9 -1.42 12.85 10.12
N MET A 10 -1.24 13.56 11.25
CA MET A 10 -0.73 14.93 11.30
C MET A 10 0.46 14.92 12.28
N MET A 11 1.57 15.51 11.87
CA MET A 11 2.77 15.66 12.71
C MET A 11 2.80 17.05 13.31
N PHE A 12 3.11 17.12 14.61
CA PHE A 12 3.23 18.37 15.34
C PHE A 12 4.64 18.55 15.88
N LYS A 13 5.13 19.79 15.88
CA LYS A 13 6.33 20.22 16.61
C LYS A 13 5.98 21.48 17.40
N ASN A 14 6.19 21.43 18.72
CA ASN A 14 5.85 22.53 19.64
C ASN A 14 4.40 23.03 19.48
N GLY A 15 3.45 22.11 19.27
CA GLY A 15 2.03 22.43 19.08
C GLY A 15 1.64 22.90 17.68
N LEU A 16 2.60 23.11 16.77
CA LEU A 16 2.33 23.53 15.38
C LEU A 16 2.28 22.33 14.43
N PRO A 17 1.31 22.26 13.49
CA PRO A 17 1.29 21.23 12.47
C PRO A 17 2.40 21.47 11.45
N ILE A 18 3.23 20.46 11.20
CA ILE A 18 4.42 20.57 10.33
C ILE A 18 4.40 19.63 9.12
N ALA A 19 3.62 18.55 9.19
CA ALA A 19 3.48 17.59 8.09
C ALA A 19 2.17 16.81 8.22
N TYR A 20 1.68 16.31 7.09
CA TYR A 20 0.50 15.45 7.03
C TYR A 20 0.69 14.37 5.98
N GLY A 21 -0.17 13.36 6.02
CA GLY A 21 -0.15 12.28 5.05
C GLY A 21 -0.92 11.08 5.55
N GLY A 22 -0.57 9.92 5.00
CA GLY A 22 -1.11 8.66 5.45
C GLY A 22 -0.45 7.49 4.74
N ALA A 23 -0.85 6.30 5.14
CA ALA A 23 -0.47 5.09 4.45
C ALA A 23 -1.68 4.17 4.22
N TRP A 24 -1.69 3.54 3.05
CA TRP A 24 -2.59 2.43 2.75
C TRP A 24 -1.92 1.15 3.20
N ILE A 25 -2.45 0.56 4.28
CA ILE A 25 -1.91 -0.65 4.91
C ILE A 25 -2.67 -1.86 4.39
N PHE A 26 -1.93 -2.83 3.88
CA PHE A 26 -2.43 -4.13 3.45
C PHE A 26 -1.44 -5.21 3.91
N PHE A 27 -1.91 -6.14 4.77
CA PHE A 27 -1.03 -7.03 5.52
C PHE A 27 0.09 -6.26 6.23
N ASN A 28 1.34 -6.71 6.14
CA ASN A 28 2.50 -6.04 6.73
C ASN A 28 3.15 -5.02 5.77
N ARG A 29 2.48 -4.65 4.68
CA ARG A 29 2.94 -3.64 3.71
C ARG A 29 2.14 -2.35 3.86
N ALA A 30 2.80 -1.22 3.66
CA ALA A 30 2.15 0.07 3.53
C ALA A 30 2.64 0.84 2.30
N LEU A 31 1.71 1.35 1.50
CA LEU A 31 2.01 2.43 0.55
C LEU A 31 1.92 3.75 1.33
N ILE A 32 3.05 4.43 1.52
CA ILE A 32 3.15 5.61 2.40
C ILE A 32 3.41 6.89 1.60
N GLY A 33 2.71 7.96 2.00
CA GLY A 33 2.94 9.31 1.51
C GLY A 33 3.21 10.28 2.65
N ILE A 34 4.07 11.27 2.40
CA ILE A 34 4.40 12.33 3.35
C ILE A 34 4.44 13.68 2.65
N ASN A 35 3.74 14.65 3.22
CA ASN A 35 3.82 16.05 2.84
C ASN A 35 4.29 16.87 4.03
N ILE A 36 5.47 17.47 3.91
CA ILE A 36 5.99 18.44 4.88
C ILE A 36 5.72 19.84 4.33
N PHE A 37 5.15 20.72 5.16
CA PHE A 37 4.92 22.10 4.75
C PHE A 37 6.25 22.81 4.43
N ASP A 38 6.23 23.69 3.44
CA ASP A 38 7.44 24.32 2.90
C ASP A 38 8.34 24.96 3.96
N ALA A 39 7.74 25.65 4.95
CA ALA A 39 8.44 26.29 6.05
C ALA A 39 9.22 25.32 6.97
N TYR A 40 8.92 24.02 6.90
CA TYR A 40 9.53 22.98 7.73
C TYR A 40 10.31 21.93 6.90
N ARG A 41 10.46 22.14 5.58
CA ARG A 41 11.30 21.29 4.74
C ARG A 41 12.78 21.58 5.01
N GLY A 42 13.62 20.55 5.00
CA GLY A 42 15.06 20.70 5.18
C GLY A 42 15.65 19.66 6.14
N GLY A 43 16.61 20.07 6.96
CA GLY A 43 17.47 19.16 7.73
C GLY A 43 16.72 18.15 8.62
N GLU A 44 15.62 18.56 9.25
CA GLU A 44 14.85 17.67 10.13
C GLU A 44 13.87 16.75 9.39
N SER A 45 13.61 16.95 8.10
CA SER A 45 12.66 16.15 7.32
C SER A 45 13.00 14.65 7.37
N SER A 46 14.29 14.34 7.36
CA SER A 46 14.80 12.97 7.51
C SER A 46 14.41 12.36 8.87
N PHE A 47 14.61 13.10 9.96
CA PHE A 47 14.26 12.63 11.30
C PHE A 47 12.74 12.44 11.42
N LEU A 48 11.95 13.38 10.92
CA LEU A 48 10.49 13.29 10.92
C LEU A 48 10.00 12.05 10.16
N PHE A 49 10.54 11.80 8.98
CA PHE A 49 10.18 10.63 8.18
C PHE A 49 10.58 9.32 8.88
N ALA A 50 11.77 9.25 9.49
CA ALA A 50 12.17 8.07 10.28
C ALA A 50 11.21 7.80 11.44
N GLN A 51 10.79 8.83 12.16
CA GLN A 51 9.84 8.72 13.26
C GLN A 51 8.46 8.27 12.78
N LEU A 52 8.03 8.74 11.61
CA LEU A 52 6.81 8.28 10.96
C LEU A 52 6.88 6.78 10.65
N LEU A 53 7.93 6.33 9.96
CA LEU A 53 8.13 4.90 9.65
C LEU A 53 8.14 4.05 10.93
N ARG A 54 8.82 4.51 11.98
CA ARG A 54 8.86 3.85 13.29
C ARG A 54 7.47 3.68 13.90
N VAL A 55 6.62 4.72 13.86
CA VAL A 55 5.25 4.65 14.39
C VAL A 55 4.43 3.61 13.63
N TYR A 56 4.50 3.60 12.30
CA TYR A 56 3.76 2.63 11.49
C TYR A 56 4.23 1.20 11.72
N HIS A 57 5.54 0.99 11.81
CA HIS A 57 6.12 -0.31 12.14
C HIS A 57 5.70 -0.79 13.53
N GLN A 58 5.81 0.06 14.55
CA GLN A 58 5.50 -0.35 15.92
C GLN A 58 4.00 -0.58 16.15
N ARG A 59 3.15 0.32 15.63
CA ARG A 59 1.70 0.31 15.87
C ARG A 59 0.94 -0.67 14.99
N PHE A 60 1.35 -0.80 13.73
CA PHE A 60 0.63 -1.57 12.71
C PHE A 60 1.47 -2.70 12.12
N LYS A 61 2.65 -3.02 12.69
CA LYS A 61 3.50 -4.14 12.24
C LYS A 61 3.85 -4.08 10.76
N VAL A 62 3.95 -2.87 10.20
CA VAL A 62 4.39 -2.67 8.82
C VAL A 62 5.89 -2.98 8.75
N ASP A 63 6.24 -3.94 7.91
CA ASP A 63 7.62 -4.39 7.68
C ASP A 63 8.09 -4.02 6.26
N SER A 64 7.19 -3.60 5.38
CA SER A 64 7.49 -3.16 4.01
C SER A 64 6.80 -1.82 3.71
N PHE A 65 7.60 -0.80 3.38
CA PHE A 65 7.11 0.54 3.05
C PHE A 65 7.39 0.84 1.60
N SER A 66 6.36 1.17 0.82
CA SER A 66 6.50 1.52 -0.59
C SER A 66 6.07 2.96 -0.82
N VAL A 67 6.69 3.61 -1.80
CA VAL A 67 6.44 5.01 -2.16
C VAL A 67 6.22 5.09 -3.66
N GLU A 68 5.15 5.78 -4.06
CA GLU A 68 4.81 5.99 -5.46
C GLU A 68 5.69 7.06 -6.12
N PRO A 69 6.02 6.91 -7.43
CA PRO A 69 6.84 7.82 -8.19
C PRO A 69 6.48 9.30 -8.12
N TYR A 70 5.20 9.62 -8.00
CA TYR A 70 4.73 11.01 -7.88
C TYR A 70 5.33 11.71 -6.65
N GLN A 71 5.59 10.97 -5.56
CA GLN A 71 6.18 11.52 -4.33
C GLN A 71 7.64 11.96 -4.52
N TYR A 72 8.34 11.47 -5.54
CA TYR A 72 9.76 11.80 -5.77
C TYR A 72 10.10 12.23 -7.20
N GLY A 73 9.11 12.57 -8.03
CA GLY A 73 9.37 13.33 -9.26
C GLY A 73 8.50 13.00 -10.47
N LYS A 74 7.68 11.94 -10.46
CA LYS A 74 6.78 11.66 -11.60
C LYS A 74 5.79 12.81 -11.74
N ASP A 75 5.79 13.46 -12.91
CA ASP A 75 4.97 14.63 -13.20
C ASP A 75 5.14 15.79 -12.20
N ASN A 76 6.25 15.78 -11.44
CA ASN A 76 6.58 16.78 -10.43
C ASN A 76 8.00 17.34 -10.66
N PRO A 77 8.14 18.47 -11.37
CA PRO A 77 9.43 19.09 -11.64
C PRO A 77 10.22 19.47 -10.37
N GLU A 78 9.53 19.84 -9.29
CA GLU A 78 10.15 20.17 -8.01
C GLU A 78 10.79 18.93 -7.36
N GLY A 79 10.13 17.78 -7.42
CA GLY A 79 10.67 16.49 -6.94
C GLY A 79 11.97 16.11 -7.66
N ILE A 80 12.01 16.31 -8.98
CA ILE A 80 13.23 16.13 -9.79
C ILE A 80 14.30 17.17 -9.41
N SER A 81 13.93 18.45 -9.35
CA SER A 81 14.84 19.57 -9.07
C SER A 81 15.35 19.61 -7.62
N SER A 82 14.74 18.88 -6.70
CA SER A 82 15.23 18.69 -5.32
C SER A 82 16.05 17.40 -5.15
N GLY A 83 15.98 16.47 -6.12
CA GLY A 83 16.58 15.15 -5.98
C GLY A 83 15.89 14.29 -4.94
N ALA A 84 14.56 14.41 -4.81
CA ALA A 84 13.74 13.72 -3.81
C ALA A 84 13.96 12.19 -3.80
N TYR A 85 14.26 11.57 -4.94
CA TYR A 85 14.64 10.16 -5.00
C TYR A 85 15.75 9.79 -4.00
N TRP A 86 16.79 10.62 -3.92
CA TRP A 86 17.94 10.38 -3.04
C TRP A 86 17.60 10.54 -1.56
N PHE A 87 16.53 11.28 -1.22
CA PHE A 87 16.01 11.31 0.15
C PHE A 87 15.60 9.89 0.58
N TYR A 88 14.73 9.23 -0.19
CA TYR A 88 14.29 7.87 0.10
C TYR A 88 15.42 6.85 -0.01
N TYR A 89 16.30 6.98 -1.02
CA TYR A 89 17.42 6.06 -1.20
C TYR A 89 18.34 5.98 0.03
N ARG A 90 18.60 7.13 0.68
CA ARG A 90 19.39 7.20 1.94
C ARG A 90 18.72 6.49 3.12
N PHE A 91 17.39 6.33 3.10
CA PHE A 91 16.65 5.54 4.07
C PHE A 91 16.65 4.03 3.79
N GLY A 92 17.32 3.60 2.72
CA GLY A 92 17.36 2.18 2.32
C GLY A 92 16.25 1.77 1.35
N PHE A 93 15.41 2.70 0.88
CA PHE A 93 14.46 2.41 -0.18
C PHE A 93 15.20 2.08 -1.48
N ARG A 94 14.73 1.05 -2.19
CA ARG A 94 15.28 0.64 -3.49
C ARG A 94 14.17 0.50 -4.50
N SER A 95 14.49 0.70 -5.77
CA SER A 95 13.54 0.48 -6.87
C SER A 95 13.05 -0.96 -6.88
N ASP A 96 11.75 -1.15 -7.11
CA ASP A 96 11.16 -2.47 -7.36
C ASP A 96 11.58 -3.05 -8.73
N ASP A 97 12.02 -2.19 -9.67
CA ASP A 97 12.68 -2.58 -10.92
C ASP A 97 14.20 -2.73 -10.73
N GLU A 98 14.72 -3.93 -11.05
CA GLU A 98 16.15 -4.28 -10.90
C GLU A 98 17.08 -3.45 -11.79
N LYS A 99 16.66 -3.03 -12.99
CA LYS A 99 17.50 -2.19 -13.87
C LYS A 99 17.67 -0.81 -13.28
N LEU A 100 16.59 -0.23 -12.76
CA LEU A 100 16.62 1.08 -12.11
C LEU A 100 17.37 1.03 -10.77
N LYS A 101 17.33 -0.11 -10.07
CA LYS A 101 18.13 -0.34 -8.87
C LYS A 101 19.63 -0.33 -9.20
N PHE A 102 20.06 -1.07 -10.23
CA PHE A 102 21.45 -1.06 -10.69
C PHE A 102 21.90 0.35 -11.12
N LEU A 103 21.07 1.07 -11.89
CA LEU A 103 21.35 2.45 -12.28
C LEU A 103 21.54 3.37 -11.05
N ALA A 104 20.74 3.19 -10.00
CA ALA A 104 20.86 3.96 -8.77
C ALA A 104 22.16 3.63 -8.01
N GLU A 105 22.62 2.39 -8.04
CA GLU A 105 23.91 1.99 -7.47
C GLU A 105 25.08 2.67 -8.21
N GLU A 106 25.08 2.66 -9.55
CA GLU A 106 26.09 3.37 -10.35
C GLU A 106 26.11 4.88 -10.08
N GLU A 107 24.94 5.51 -10.01
CA GLU A 107 24.83 6.93 -9.68
C GLU A 107 25.31 7.23 -8.25
N THR A 108 25.08 6.32 -7.31
CA THR A 108 25.58 6.46 -5.94
C THR A 108 27.10 6.49 -5.91
N GLU A 109 27.77 5.65 -6.70
CA GLU A 109 29.24 5.66 -6.80
C GLU A 109 29.77 6.95 -7.41
N LYS A 110 29.10 7.52 -8.42
CA LYS A 110 29.45 8.85 -8.96
C LYS A 110 29.28 9.94 -7.91
N ILE A 111 28.19 9.92 -7.14
CA ILE A 111 27.92 10.88 -6.05
C ILE A 111 29.04 10.83 -5.00
N LYS A 112 29.54 9.63 -4.67
CA LYS A 112 30.64 9.45 -3.69
C LYS A 112 32.00 9.91 -4.22
N THR A 113 32.28 9.70 -5.51
CA THR A 113 33.63 9.84 -6.08
C THR A 113 33.87 11.20 -6.75
N ILE A 114 32.84 11.80 -7.34
CA ILE A 114 32.96 13.04 -8.11
C ILE A 114 32.49 14.22 -7.25
N LYS A 115 33.43 15.10 -6.87
CA LYS A 115 33.13 16.28 -6.04
C LYS A 115 32.09 17.17 -6.72
N GLY A 116 30.99 17.43 -6.01
CA GLY A 116 29.90 18.28 -6.49
C GLY A 116 28.98 17.63 -7.52
N TYR A 117 29.14 16.33 -7.79
CA TYR A 117 28.26 15.62 -8.70
C TYR A 117 26.82 15.58 -8.18
N ARG A 118 25.90 15.80 -9.10
CA ARG A 118 24.47 15.66 -8.90
C ARG A 118 23.90 14.88 -10.06
N SER A 119 23.13 13.83 -9.77
CA SER A 119 22.44 13.06 -10.81
C SER A 119 21.65 13.99 -11.74
N PRO A 120 21.87 13.91 -13.06
CA PRO A 120 21.15 14.70 -14.03
C PRO A 120 19.63 14.47 -13.99
N ALA A 121 18.85 15.48 -14.38
CA ALA A 121 17.39 15.43 -14.32
C ALA A 121 16.79 14.29 -15.17
N ASN A 122 17.40 13.94 -16.32
CA ASN A 122 16.97 12.81 -17.14
C ASN A 122 17.18 11.45 -16.44
N VAL A 123 18.24 11.30 -15.63
CA VAL A 123 18.47 10.11 -14.81
C VAL A 123 17.43 10.04 -13.68
N LEU A 124 17.21 11.16 -12.98
CA LEU A 124 16.18 11.23 -11.92
C LEU A 124 14.78 10.90 -12.45
N LYS A 125 14.43 11.34 -13.66
CA LYS A 125 13.17 10.97 -14.32
C LYS A 125 13.08 9.46 -14.58
N GLN A 126 14.17 8.79 -14.95
CA GLN A 126 14.15 7.33 -15.15
C GLN A 126 13.78 6.58 -13.86
N PHE A 127 14.26 7.03 -12.70
CA PHE A 127 13.90 6.42 -11.42
C PHE A 127 12.39 6.47 -11.11
N THR A 128 11.64 7.38 -11.75
CA THR A 128 10.20 7.51 -11.55
C THR A 128 9.36 6.48 -12.33
N ASN A 129 10.00 5.56 -13.06
CA ASN A 129 9.32 4.49 -13.80
C ASN A 129 9.00 3.25 -12.96
N SER A 130 9.40 3.21 -11.70
CA SER A 130 9.09 2.14 -10.75
C SER A 130 8.81 2.75 -9.39
N ASN A 131 7.98 2.11 -8.57
CA ASN A 131 7.92 2.38 -7.13
C ASN A 131 9.28 2.06 -6.48
N ILE A 132 9.48 2.62 -5.27
CA ILE A 132 10.59 2.27 -4.39
C ILE A 132 10.06 1.68 -3.09
N THR A 133 10.75 0.68 -2.55
CA THR A 133 10.34 -0.04 -1.36
C THR A 133 11.51 -0.19 -0.36
N LEU A 134 11.21 0.04 0.91
CA LEU A 134 12.05 -0.30 2.06
C LEU A 134 11.47 -1.55 2.72
N ASN A 135 12.27 -2.59 2.84
CA ASN A 135 11.91 -3.81 3.59
C ASN A 135 12.75 -3.88 4.87
N LEU A 136 12.09 -3.96 6.02
CA LEU A 136 12.70 -4.09 7.34
C LEU A 136 12.98 -5.54 7.74
N LYS A 137 12.35 -6.48 7.04
CA LYS A 137 12.55 -7.93 7.14
C LYS A 137 12.77 -8.51 5.75
N GLU A 138 13.17 -9.78 5.69
CA GLU A 138 13.24 -10.51 4.43
C GLU A 138 11.91 -10.43 3.68
N LYS A 139 12.02 -10.28 2.35
CA LYS A 139 10.87 -10.07 1.48
C LYS A 139 10.00 -11.33 1.46
N THR A 140 8.83 -11.26 2.07
CA THR A 140 7.75 -12.23 1.82
C THR A 140 7.03 -11.85 0.50
N GLU A 141 6.22 -12.77 -0.03
CA GLU A 141 5.47 -12.54 -1.27
C GLU A 141 4.74 -11.18 -1.25
N GLU A 142 4.89 -10.42 -2.33
CA GLU A 142 4.41 -9.04 -2.39
C GLU A 142 2.87 -9.01 -2.51
N GLN A 143 2.20 -8.68 -1.41
CA GLN A 143 0.75 -8.49 -1.41
C GLN A 143 0.41 -7.00 -1.59
N ASP A 144 -0.20 -6.67 -2.72
CA ASP A 144 -0.61 -5.31 -3.07
C ASP A 144 -2.10 -5.25 -3.44
N ALA A 145 -2.85 -4.44 -2.70
CA ALA A 145 -4.30 -4.31 -2.90
C ALA A 145 -4.66 -3.71 -4.27
N GLY A 146 -3.79 -2.89 -4.85
CA GLY A 146 -3.93 -2.35 -6.20
C GLY A 146 -3.77 -3.43 -7.26
N LYS A 147 -2.74 -4.30 -7.14
CA LYS A 147 -2.57 -5.48 -8.01
C LYS A 147 -3.79 -6.40 -7.95
N ILE A 148 -4.30 -6.71 -6.75
CA ILE A 148 -5.53 -7.50 -6.56
C ILE A 148 -6.73 -6.82 -7.25
N SER A 149 -6.89 -5.51 -7.08
CA SER A 149 -8.00 -4.77 -7.69
C SER A 149 -7.92 -4.77 -9.23
N LEU A 150 -6.70 -4.71 -9.78
CA LEU A 150 -6.44 -4.81 -11.21
C LEU A 150 -6.74 -6.22 -11.74
N GLU A 151 -6.36 -7.26 -11.02
CA GLU A 151 -6.69 -8.65 -11.36
C GLU A 151 -8.20 -8.88 -11.40
N ILE A 152 -8.94 -8.39 -10.40
CA ILE A 152 -10.41 -8.45 -10.39
C ILE A 152 -10.98 -7.73 -11.62
N SER A 153 -10.46 -6.56 -11.95
CA SER A 153 -10.92 -5.78 -13.10
C SER A 153 -10.65 -6.53 -14.42
N LYS A 154 -9.48 -7.13 -14.59
CA LYS A 154 -9.13 -7.97 -15.75
C LYS A 154 -10.04 -9.20 -15.83
N TYR A 155 -10.30 -9.88 -14.72
CA TYR A 155 -11.19 -11.03 -14.67
C TYR A 155 -12.61 -10.68 -15.10
N ILE A 156 -13.14 -9.54 -14.64
CA ILE A 156 -14.47 -9.04 -15.04
C ILE A 156 -14.50 -8.68 -16.53
N ALA A 157 -13.45 -8.04 -17.04
CA ALA A 157 -13.35 -7.72 -18.46
C ALA A 157 -13.40 -8.98 -19.33
N LEU A 158 -12.65 -10.02 -18.95
CA LEU A 158 -12.53 -11.26 -19.72
C LEU A 158 -13.76 -12.18 -19.61
N ASN A 159 -14.31 -12.37 -18.40
CA ASN A 159 -15.34 -13.40 -18.15
C ASN A 159 -16.77 -12.84 -18.14
N PHE A 160 -16.92 -11.52 -18.06
CA PHE A 160 -18.22 -10.84 -17.96
C PHE A 160 -18.37 -9.69 -18.97
N ASN A 161 -17.47 -9.59 -19.96
CA ASN A 161 -17.44 -8.49 -20.94
C ASN A 161 -17.47 -7.10 -20.28
N GLY A 162 -16.79 -6.96 -19.13
CA GLY A 162 -16.76 -5.72 -18.35
C GLY A 162 -18.00 -5.47 -17.49
N ASN A 163 -19.01 -6.34 -17.51
CA ASN A 163 -20.23 -6.18 -16.72
C ASN A 163 -20.00 -6.54 -15.23
N ARG A 164 -19.66 -5.53 -14.43
CA ARG A 164 -19.43 -5.69 -12.98
C ARG A 164 -20.66 -6.16 -12.22
N SER A 165 -21.86 -5.73 -12.60
CA SER A 165 -23.10 -6.13 -11.93
C SER A 165 -23.36 -7.63 -12.10
N ALA A 166 -23.16 -8.16 -13.30
CA ALA A 166 -23.26 -9.59 -13.57
C ALA A 166 -22.20 -10.39 -12.77
N ALA A 167 -20.96 -9.90 -12.73
CA ALA A 167 -19.89 -10.51 -11.94
C ALA A 167 -20.22 -10.55 -10.45
N LEU A 168 -20.80 -9.48 -9.89
CA LEU A 168 -21.23 -9.43 -8.49
C LEU A 168 -22.34 -10.42 -8.17
N ILE A 169 -23.31 -10.60 -9.05
CA ILE A 169 -24.37 -11.60 -8.87
C ILE A 169 -23.76 -13.00 -8.79
N THR A 170 -22.85 -13.34 -9.70
CA THR A 170 -22.15 -14.63 -9.71
C THR A 170 -21.26 -14.80 -8.50
N ALA A 171 -20.50 -13.77 -8.12
CA ALA A 171 -19.60 -13.78 -6.97
C ALA A 171 -20.35 -14.02 -5.65
N LYS A 172 -21.47 -13.33 -5.42
CA LYS A 172 -22.30 -13.52 -4.23
C LYS A 172 -22.88 -14.94 -4.17
N LYS A 173 -23.40 -15.47 -5.29
CA LYS A 173 -23.89 -16.85 -5.38
C LYS A 173 -22.79 -17.87 -5.07
N ASN A 174 -21.60 -17.67 -5.62
CA ASN A 174 -20.45 -18.53 -5.35
C ASN A 174 -20.08 -18.49 -3.85
N PHE A 175 -19.96 -17.28 -3.28
CA PHE A 175 -19.69 -17.10 -1.86
C PHE A 175 -20.71 -17.84 -0.97
N GLU A 176 -21.99 -17.68 -1.25
CA GLU A 176 -23.06 -18.36 -0.49
C GLU A 176 -23.00 -19.89 -0.66
N SER A 177 -22.63 -20.38 -1.83
CA SER A 177 -22.47 -21.82 -2.08
C SER A 177 -21.27 -22.42 -1.34
N VAL A 178 -20.18 -21.66 -1.18
CA VAL A 178 -18.95 -22.13 -0.54
C VAL A 178 -19.02 -22.00 0.97
N PHE A 179 -19.51 -20.87 1.49
CA PHE A 179 -19.45 -20.54 2.92
C PHE A 179 -20.81 -20.59 3.64
N GLY A 180 -21.90 -20.63 2.88
CA GLY A 180 -23.26 -20.57 3.40
C GLY A 180 -23.77 -19.15 3.67
N LYS A 181 -25.06 -18.92 3.42
CA LYS A 181 -25.76 -17.62 3.60
C LYS A 181 -25.70 -17.04 5.03
N LYS A 182 -25.37 -17.86 6.03
CA LYS A 182 -25.31 -17.43 7.44
C LYS A 182 -23.94 -16.89 7.83
N LEU A 183 -22.91 -17.05 6.99
CA LEU A 183 -21.56 -16.59 7.30
C LEU A 183 -21.51 -15.07 7.50
N PHE A 184 -22.05 -14.33 6.55
CA PHE A 184 -22.08 -12.88 6.56
C PHE A 184 -23.36 -12.39 5.88
N GLN A 185 -24.17 -11.64 6.62
CA GLN A 185 -25.44 -11.10 6.16
C GLN A 185 -25.39 -9.58 6.25
N PRO A 186 -25.00 -8.88 5.17
CA PRO A 186 -24.84 -7.44 5.20
C PRO A 186 -26.19 -6.75 5.40
N LYS A 187 -26.25 -5.83 6.36
CA LYS A 187 -27.44 -5.03 6.70
C LYS A 187 -27.24 -3.55 6.40
N THR A 188 -26.00 -3.06 6.45
CA THR A 188 -25.65 -1.67 6.15
C THR A 188 -25.06 -1.49 4.76
N LYS A 189 -25.07 -0.27 4.21
CA LYS A 189 -24.41 0.04 2.93
C LYS A 189 -22.93 -0.32 2.94
N ASN A 190 -22.23 -0.12 4.08
CA ASN A 190 -20.81 -0.44 4.17
C ASN A 190 -20.57 -1.95 4.20
N GLU A 191 -21.39 -2.70 4.95
CA GLU A 191 -21.33 -4.17 4.93
C GLU A 191 -21.61 -4.74 3.53
N VAL A 192 -22.55 -4.16 2.79
CA VAL A 192 -22.81 -4.55 1.39
C VAL A 192 -21.57 -4.30 0.53
N SER A 193 -20.96 -3.12 0.62
CA SER A 193 -19.75 -2.79 -0.14
C SER A 193 -18.59 -3.74 0.17
N VAL A 194 -18.34 -4.02 1.45
CA VAL A 194 -17.31 -4.97 1.89
C VAL A 194 -17.62 -6.37 1.36
N PHE A 195 -18.86 -6.84 1.51
CA PHE A 195 -19.29 -8.15 1.02
C PHE A 195 -19.11 -8.29 -0.48
N GLU A 196 -19.48 -7.27 -1.25
CA GLU A 196 -19.33 -7.24 -2.71
C GLU A 196 -17.87 -7.35 -3.15
N ASN A 197 -17.00 -6.55 -2.55
CA ASN A 197 -15.58 -6.55 -2.89
C ASN A 197 -14.91 -7.88 -2.53
N TRP A 198 -15.20 -8.43 -1.35
CA TRP A 198 -14.65 -9.71 -0.91
C TRP A 198 -15.23 -10.91 -1.69
N SER A 199 -16.49 -10.84 -2.10
CA SER A 199 -17.07 -11.88 -2.98
C SER A 199 -16.35 -11.91 -4.33
N LEU A 200 -16.04 -10.74 -4.92
CA LEU A 200 -15.26 -10.67 -6.16
C LEU A 200 -13.85 -11.22 -5.98
N LEU A 201 -13.18 -10.89 -4.87
CA LEU A 201 -11.87 -11.44 -4.55
C LEU A 201 -11.89 -12.98 -4.54
N LEU A 202 -12.87 -13.57 -3.87
CA LEU A 202 -13.01 -15.01 -3.73
C LEU A 202 -13.45 -15.70 -5.03
N LEU A 203 -14.16 -14.98 -5.91
CA LEU A 203 -14.48 -15.48 -7.25
C LEU A 203 -13.23 -15.61 -8.13
N VAL A 204 -12.31 -14.63 -8.04
CA VAL A 204 -11.06 -14.62 -8.82
C VAL A 204 -10.02 -15.57 -8.23
N HIS A 205 -9.96 -15.65 -6.90
CA HIS A 205 -9.01 -16.46 -6.15
C HIS A 205 -9.75 -17.51 -5.30
N PRO A 206 -10.36 -18.54 -5.92
CA PRO A 206 -11.14 -19.54 -5.21
C PRO A 206 -10.23 -20.44 -4.36
N LYS A 207 -10.09 -20.12 -3.08
CA LYS A 207 -9.47 -21.04 -2.12
C LYS A 207 -10.53 -21.96 -1.52
N LYS A 208 -10.29 -23.27 -1.55
CA LYS A 208 -11.07 -24.26 -0.78
C LYS A 208 -10.73 -24.12 0.71
N ILE A 209 -11.34 -23.14 1.36
CA ILE A 209 -11.26 -22.98 2.81
C ILE A 209 -12.40 -23.78 3.40
N ASN A 210 -12.11 -24.97 3.93
CA ASN A 210 -13.15 -25.86 4.46
C ASN A 210 -12.88 -26.22 5.93
N SER A 211 -12.76 -25.20 6.79
CA SER A 211 -12.75 -25.37 8.23
C SER A 211 -13.64 -24.35 8.93
N LYS A 212 -14.37 -24.79 9.97
CA LYS A 212 -15.24 -23.93 10.78
C LYS A 212 -14.49 -22.72 11.35
N LYS A 213 -13.23 -22.92 11.74
CA LYS A 213 -12.35 -21.87 12.28
C LYS A 213 -12.06 -20.79 11.23
N ALA A 214 -11.72 -21.18 10.01
CA ALA A 214 -11.42 -20.22 8.94
C ALA A 214 -12.67 -19.47 8.47
N ASN A 215 -13.83 -20.11 8.46
CA ASN A 215 -15.11 -19.47 8.17
C ASN A 215 -15.47 -18.42 9.25
N SER A 216 -15.32 -18.76 10.53
CA SER A 216 -15.51 -17.79 11.62
C SER A 216 -14.56 -16.60 11.47
N PHE A 217 -13.30 -16.86 11.18
CA PHE A 217 -12.30 -15.82 10.99
C PHE A 217 -12.63 -14.89 9.81
N LEU A 218 -13.06 -15.44 8.67
CA LEU A 218 -13.51 -14.64 7.53
C LEU A 218 -14.70 -13.76 7.90
N ALA A 219 -15.69 -14.31 8.63
CA ALA A 219 -16.84 -13.53 9.09
C ALA A 219 -16.40 -12.35 9.99
N ASP A 220 -15.48 -12.60 10.92
CA ASP A 220 -14.95 -11.58 11.82
C ASP A 220 -14.15 -10.51 11.06
N LEU A 221 -13.37 -10.92 10.05
CA LEU A 221 -12.61 -10.02 9.19
C LEU A 221 -13.53 -9.09 8.39
N LEU A 222 -14.59 -9.64 7.77
CA LEU A 222 -15.58 -8.85 7.02
C LEU A 222 -16.32 -7.87 7.93
N LYS A 223 -16.74 -8.31 9.13
CA LYS A 223 -17.39 -7.45 10.13
C LYS A 223 -16.45 -6.33 10.59
N SER A 224 -15.19 -6.67 10.85
CA SER A 224 -14.18 -5.71 11.29
C SER A 224 -13.92 -4.66 10.20
N LYS A 225 -13.84 -5.06 8.93
CA LYS A 225 -13.70 -4.09 7.83
C LYS A 225 -14.93 -3.21 7.65
N ALA A 226 -16.12 -3.76 7.86
CA ALA A 226 -17.35 -3.03 7.63
C ALA A 226 -17.72 -2.08 8.78
N ASN A 227 -17.46 -2.44 10.03
CA ASN A 227 -17.97 -1.66 11.17
C ASN A 227 -16.93 -1.45 12.28
N GLY A 228 -15.75 -2.07 12.19
CA GLY A 228 -14.70 -1.98 13.19
C GLY A 228 -13.80 -0.77 13.00
N LYS A 229 -12.84 -0.63 13.92
CA LYS A 229 -11.71 0.30 13.73
C LYS A 229 -10.78 -0.28 12.68
N GLU A 230 -10.23 0.56 11.80
CA GLU A 230 -9.25 0.13 10.80
C GLU A 230 -8.05 -0.61 11.44
N SER A 231 -7.63 -0.22 12.65
CA SER A 231 -6.58 -0.92 13.40
C SER A 231 -6.91 -2.38 13.73
N ASP A 232 -8.18 -2.67 14.00
CA ASP A 232 -8.64 -4.01 14.38
C ASP A 232 -8.72 -4.89 13.13
N TYR A 233 -9.16 -4.32 12.01
CA TYR A 233 -9.13 -4.99 10.70
C TYR A 233 -7.70 -5.28 10.25
N ILE A 234 -6.77 -4.32 10.34
CA ILE A 234 -5.34 -4.54 10.04
C ILE A 234 -4.78 -5.70 10.88
N SER A 235 -5.04 -5.68 12.19
CA SER A 235 -4.54 -6.69 13.12
C SER A 235 -5.11 -8.09 12.84
N LEU A 236 -6.36 -8.17 12.38
CA LEU A 236 -6.94 -9.44 11.93
C LEU A 236 -6.31 -9.87 10.61
N LEU A 237 -6.27 -9.01 9.61
CA LEU A 237 -5.73 -9.31 8.27
C LEU A 237 -4.30 -9.87 8.34
N GLN A 238 -3.45 -9.31 9.20
CA GLN A 238 -2.07 -9.74 9.39
C GLN A 238 -1.91 -11.14 10.00
N LYS A 239 -2.95 -11.72 10.60
CA LYS A 239 -2.93 -13.12 11.07
C LYS A 239 -3.01 -14.15 9.94
N LEU A 240 -3.27 -13.69 8.71
CA LEU A 240 -3.29 -14.52 7.51
C LEU A 240 -1.92 -14.59 6.81
N ASN A 241 -0.94 -13.78 7.24
CA ASN A 241 0.41 -13.74 6.67
C ASN A 241 1.33 -14.79 7.29
#